data_AF-A0A932VTY7-F1
#
_entry.id   AF-A0A932VTY7-F1
#
_cell.length_a   1.000
_cell.length_b   1.000
_cell.length_c   1.000
_cell.angle_alpha   90.00
_cell.angle_beta   90.00
_cell.angle_gamma   90.00
#
_symmetry.space_group_name_H-M   'P 1'
#
loop_
_entity.id
_entity.type
_entity.pdbx_description
1 polymer ?
#
loop_
_entity_poly.entity_id
_entity_poly.type
_entity_poly.pdbx_seq_one_letter_code
_entity_poly.pdbx_strand_id
1 'polypeptide(L)'
;MNNKKKQETIAKRQAEQKESLLGHLRRYPIIQVVCEKSEVSRATYYRWRDENPMFAQAADAAMTEGEEMFNDLAEHQLLSLMKDKHWPSIHYWLNKRHPKFNQTKVQVDGQVEVAFTYDQKH
;
A
#
# COMPACT_ATOMS: atom_id res chain seq x y z
N MET A 1 22.62 -31.45 -23.60
CA MET A 1 23.34 -30.49 -22.73
C MET A 1 22.85 -29.04 -22.81
N ASN A 2 22.20 -28.58 -23.89
CA ASN A 2 21.76 -27.17 -24.03
C ASN A 2 20.59 -26.74 -23.13
N ASN A 3 19.68 -27.66 -22.75
CA ASN A 3 18.47 -27.28 -22.01
C ASN A 3 18.75 -26.94 -20.54
N LYS A 4 19.68 -27.66 -19.90
CA LYS A 4 20.06 -27.45 -18.49
C LYS A 4 20.73 -26.08 -18.28
N LYS A 5 21.70 -25.73 -19.14
CA LYS A 5 22.35 -24.41 -19.10
C LYS A 5 21.35 -23.26 -19.31
N LYS A 6 20.38 -23.42 -20.22
CA LYS A 6 19.33 -22.42 -20.47
C LYS A 6 18.42 -22.21 -19.26
N GLN A 7 18.03 -23.29 -18.58
CA GLN A 7 17.22 -23.23 -17.37
C GLN A 7 17.97 -22.52 -16.22
N GLU A 8 19.25 -22.83 -16.04
CA GLU A 8 20.09 -22.18 -15.02
C GLU A 8 20.21 -20.66 -15.27
N THR A 9 20.38 -20.21 -16.52
CA THR A 9 20.41 -18.77 -16.85
C THR A 9 19.08 -18.08 -16.56
N ILE A 10 17.95 -18.71 -16.88
CA ILE A 10 16.61 -18.15 -16.61
C ILE A 10 16.37 -18.05 -15.10
N ALA A 11 16.70 -19.09 -14.34
CA ALA A 11 16.54 -19.11 -12.90
C ALA A 11 17.36 -18.00 -12.23
N LYS A 12 18.62 -17.80 -12.67
CA LYS A 12 19.47 -16.71 -12.19
C LYS A 12 18.82 -15.34 -12.44
N ARG A 13 18.35 -15.09 -13.67
CA ARG A 13 17.67 -13.82 -14.01
C ARG A 13 16.43 -13.60 -13.16
N GLN A 14 15.60 -14.64 -12.97
CA GLN A 14 14.41 -14.53 -12.14
C GLN A 14 14.73 -14.25 -10.67
N ALA A 15 15.81 -14.83 -10.13
CA ALA A 15 16.26 -14.53 -8.78
C ALA A 15 16.69 -13.06 -8.62
N GLU A 16 17.46 -12.54 -9.57
CA GLU A 16 17.87 -11.12 -9.60
C GLU A 16 16.66 -10.18 -9.71
N GLN A 17 15.68 -10.52 -10.56
CA GLN A 17 14.44 -9.75 -10.70
C GLN A 17 13.60 -9.76 -9.42
N LYS A 18 13.49 -10.91 -8.74
CA LYS A 18 12.79 -11.01 -7.45
C LYS A 18 13.46 -10.15 -6.39
N GLU A 19 14.79 -10.21 -6.27
CA GLU A 19 15.53 -9.41 -5.29
C GLU A 19 15.41 -7.91 -5.58
N SER A 20 15.56 -7.50 -6.85
CA SER A 20 15.34 -6.11 -7.27
C SER A 20 13.93 -5.63 -6.93
N LEU A 21 12.90 -6.45 -7.20
CA LEU A 21 11.51 -6.10 -6.93
C LEU A 21 11.28 -5.91 -5.43
N LEU A 22 11.76 -6.83 -4.60
CA LEU A 22 11.68 -6.70 -3.14
C LEU A 22 12.41 -5.45 -2.64
N GLY A 23 13.61 -5.16 -3.17
CA GLY A 23 14.36 -3.96 -2.84
C GLY A 23 13.63 -2.66 -3.19
N HIS A 24 12.93 -2.62 -4.33
CA HIS A 24 12.11 -1.47 -4.69
C HIS A 24 10.82 -1.37 -3.87
N LEU A 25 10.22 -2.49 -3.49
CA LEU A 25 8.98 -2.52 -2.72
C LEU A 25 9.15 -1.92 -1.31
N ARG A 26 10.32 -2.13 -0.69
CA ARG A 26 10.73 -1.47 0.58
C ARG A 26 10.80 0.05 0.51
N ARG A 27 10.76 0.65 -0.68
CA ARG A 27 10.85 2.11 -0.88
C ARG A 27 9.62 2.70 -1.55
N TYR A 28 8.96 1.91 -2.39
CA TYR A 28 7.80 2.31 -3.18
C TYR A 28 6.74 1.21 -3.02
N PRO A 29 5.79 1.33 -2.08
CA PRO A 29 4.76 0.32 -1.83
C PRO A 29 3.64 0.37 -2.91
N ILE A 30 4.03 0.43 -4.19
CA ILE A 30 3.14 0.56 -5.33
C ILE A 30 3.54 -0.50 -6.36
N ILE A 31 2.74 -1.57 -6.44
CA ILE A 31 3.04 -2.75 -7.28
C ILE A 31 3.35 -2.38 -8.73
N GLN A 32 2.56 -1.48 -9.34
CA GLN A 32 2.79 -1.04 -10.72
C GLN A 32 4.19 -0.44 -10.91
N VAL A 33 4.59 0.48 -10.02
CA VAL A 33 5.86 1.19 -10.10
C VAL A 33 7.04 0.25 -9.91
N VAL A 34 6.96 -0.67 -8.95
CA VAL A 34 8.05 -1.65 -8.73
C VAL A 34 8.16 -2.66 -9.85
N CYS A 35 7.02 -3.07 -10.43
CA CYS A 35 6.99 -3.96 -11.59
C CYS A 35 7.67 -3.31 -12.80
N GLU A 36 7.39 -2.03 -13.07
CA GLU A 36 8.07 -1.25 -14.11
C GLU A 36 9.57 -1.11 -13.84
N LYS A 37 9.95 -0.77 -12.61
CA LYS A 37 11.37 -0.60 -12.22
C LYS A 37 12.19 -1.88 -12.27
N SER A 38 11.57 -3.03 -11.99
CA SER A 38 12.23 -4.34 -12.03
C SER A 38 12.10 -5.07 -13.37
N GLU A 39 11.46 -4.44 -14.38
CA GLU A 39 11.18 -5.05 -15.68
C GLU A 39 10.40 -6.38 -15.56
N VAL A 40 9.44 -6.42 -14.63
CA VAL A 40 8.58 -7.58 -14.36
C VAL A 40 7.13 -7.19 -14.62
N SER A 41 6.38 -8.03 -15.34
CA SER A 41 4.94 -7.79 -15.50
C SER A 41 4.17 -8.11 -14.21
N ARG A 42 3.07 -7.40 -13.95
CA ARG A 42 2.20 -7.68 -12.78
C ARG A 42 1.73 -9.13 -12.73
N ALA A 43 1.38 -9.71 -13.88
CA ALA A 43 1.00 -11.11 -13.98
C ALA A 43 2.11 -12.06 -13.50
N THR A 44 3.38 -11.75 -13.83
CA THR A 44 4.53 -12.52 -13.37
C THR A 44 4.75 -12.38 -11.88
N TYR A 45 4.61 -11.17 -11.33
CA TYR A 45 4.68 -10.93 -9.89
C TYR A 45 3.63 -11.73 -9.12
N TYR A 46 2.35 -11.67 -9.52
CA TYR A 46 1.29 -12.43 -8.84
C TYR A 46 1.52 -13.94 -8.97
N ARG A 47 1.89 -14.43 -10.17
CA ARG A 47 2.26 -15.84 -10.34
C ARG A 47 3.40 -16.27 -9.39
N TRP A 48 4.42 -15.43 -9.20
CA TRP A 48 5.50 -15.74 -8.26
C TRP A 48 5.03 -15.79 -6.81
N ARG A 49 4.03 -15.00 -6.42
CA ARG A 49 3.41 -15.10 -5.09
C ARG A 49 2.62 -16.39 -4.93
N ASP A 50 1.88 -16.78 -5.96
CA ASP A 50 1.08 -18.01 -5.94
C ASP A 50 1.96 -19.27 -5.93
N GLU A 51 3.05 -19.28 -6.70
CA GLU A 51 3.96 -20.42 -6.84
C GLU A 51 4.99 -20.54 -5.71
N ASN A 52 5.30 -19.45 -5.01
CA ASN A 52 6.34 -19.42 -3.98
C ASN A 52 5.88 -18.65 -2.72
N PRO A 53 5.41 -19.38 -1.69
CA PRO A 53 4.96 -18.77 -0.45
C PRO A 53 6.03 -17.95 0.29
N MET A 54 7.31 -18.34 0.20
CA MET A 54 8.41 -17.58 0.82
C MET A 54 8.60 -16.22 0.14
N PHE A 55 8.46 -16.18 -1.19
CA PHE A 55 8.50 -14.93 -1.94
C PHE A 55 7.29 -14.05 -1.61
N ALA A 56 6.10 -14.64 -1.48
CA ALA A 56 4.91 -13.90 -1.05
C ALA A 56 5.12 -13.25 0.32
N GLN A 57 5.59 -14.00 1.31
CA GLN A 57 5.88 -13.47 2.64
C GLN A 57 6.95 -12.36 2.61
N ALA A 58 8.02 -12.54 1.82
CA ALA A 58 9.05 -11.51 1.68
C ALA A 58 8.51 -10.24 1.00
N ALA A 59 7.62 -10.39 0.01
CA ALA A 59 6.97 -9.27 -0.66
C ALA A 59 6.02 -8.54 0.28
N ASP A 60 5.25 -9.25 1.10
CA ASP A 60 4.36 -8.65 2.08
C ASP A 60 5.15 -7.89 3.15
N ALA A 61 6.26 -8.47 3.64
CA ALA A 61 7.15 -7.78 4.59
C ALA A 61 7.79 -6.52 3.97
N ALA A 62 8.27 -6.61 2.72
CA ALA A 62 8.83 -5.46 2.00
C ALA A 62 7.77 -4.39 1.72
N MET A 63 6.51 -4.77 1.49
CA MET A 63 5.40 -3.84 1.35
C MET A 63 5.18 -3.06 2.65
N THR A 64 5.09 -3.75 3.78
CA THR A 64 4.92 -3.10 5.09
C THR A 64 6.05 -2.13 5.39
N GLU A 65 7.30 -2.51 5.16
CA GLU A 65 8.46 -1.63 5.32
C GLU A 65 8.36 -0.39 4.40
N GLY A 66 7.93 -0.59 3.15
CA GLY A 66 7.70 0.51 2.22
C GLY A 66 6.56 1.43 2.63
N GLU A 67 5.49 0.91 3.21
CA GLU A 67 4.36 1.69 3.74
C GLU A 67 4.79 2.55 4.94
N GLU A 68 5.60 2.01 5.85
CA GLU A 68 6.17 2.78 6.96
C GLU A 68 7.02 3.95 6.46
N MET A 69 7.94 3.70 5.51
CA MET A 69 8.74 4.76 4.89
C MET A 69 7.85 5.80 4.19
N PHE A 70 6.80 5.36 3.50
CA PHE A 70 5.90 6.26 2.78
C PHE A 70 5.05 7.10 3.74
N ASN A 71 4.69 6.55 4.90
CA ASN A 71 4.03 7.29 5.98
C ASN A 71 4.92 8.41 6.50
N ASP A 72 6.21 8.14 6.79
CA ASP A 72 7.16 9.17 7.20
C ASP A 72 7.28 10.29 6.15
N LEU A 73 7.33 9.91 4.87
CA LEU A 73 7.33 10.87 3.77
C LEU A 73 6.04 11.69 3.72
N ALA A 74 4.88 11.06 3.92
CA ALA A 74 3.59 11.75 3.95
C ALA A 74 3.52 12.74 5.13
N GLU A 75 4.04 12.38 6.30
CA GLU A 75 4.16 13.29 7.44
C GLU A 75 5.06 14.49 7.13
N HIS A 76 6.20 14.24 6.47
CA HIS A 76 7.09 15.31 6.01
C HIS A 76 6.38 16.27 5.03
N GLN A 77 5.63 15.74 4.06
CA GLN A 77 4.86 16.55 3.11
C GLN A 77 3.76 17.35 3.81
N LEU A 78 3.08 16.76 4.79
CA LEU A 78 2.11 17.47 5.61
C LEU A 78 2.74 18.65 6.34
N LEU A 79 3.92 18.46 6.94
CA LEU A 79 4.68 19.54 7.58
C LEU A 79 5.06 20.64 6.58
N SER A 80 5.48 20.29 5.35
CA SER A 80 5.77 21.26 4.30
C SER A 80 4.55 22.12 3.95
N LEU A 81 3.40 21.48 3.72
CA LEU A 81 2.15 22.19 3.42
C LEU A 81 1.73 23.13 4.56
N MET A 82 1.95 22.73 5.81
CA MET A 82 1.67 23.61 6.96
C MET A 82 2.61 24.82 7.01
N LYS A 83 3.89 24.67 6.65
CA LYS A 83 4.83 25.80 6.51
C LYS A 83 4.36 26.78 5.43
N ASP A 84 3.79 26.25 4.35
CA ASP A 84 3.21 27.04 3.25
C ASP A 84 1.80 27.59 3.59
N LYS A 85 1.39 27.52 4.86
CA LYS A 85 0.11 28.03 5.37
C LYS A 85 -1.11 27.40 4.70
N HIS A 86 -0.99 26.17 4.21
CA HIS A 86 -2.12 25.43 3.63
C HIS A 86 -3.13 25.07 4.73
N TRP A 87 -4.24 25.82 4.78
CA TRP A 87 -5.22 25.70 5.85
C TRP A 87 -5.81 24.29 6.02
N PRO A 88 -6.22 23.56 4.97
CA PRO A 88 -6.75 22.21 5.13
C PRO A 88 -5.79 21.27 5.86
N SER A 89 -4.47 21.39 5.61
CA SER A 89 -3.44 20.60 6.29
C SER A 89 -3.31 20.95 7.78
N ILE A 90 -3.30 22.26 8.09
CA ILE A 90 -3.26 22.76 9.47
C ILE A 90 -4.50 22.31 10.25
N HIS A 91 -5.68 22.48 9.65
CA HIS A 91 -6.96 22.08 10.22
C HIS A 91 -7.03 20.56 10.47
N TYR A 92 -6.59 19.74 9.50
CA TYR A 92 -6.51 18.29 9.67
C TYR A 92 -5.64 17.90 10.87
N TRP A 93 -4.43 18.49 10.99
CA TRP A 93 -3.52 18.21 12.10
C TRP A 93 -4.11 18.60 13.45
N LEU A 94 -4.68 19.80 13.55
CA LEU A 94 -5.31 20.29 14.78
C LEU A 94 -6.48 19.39 15.22
N ASN A 95 -7.34 18.97 14.28
CA ASN A 95 -8.46 18.09 14.59
C ASN A 95 -8.01 16.72 15.09
N LYS A 96 -6.88 16.19 14.61
CA LYS A 96 -6.40 14.87 15.04
C LYS A 96 -5.61 14.92 16.35
N ARG A 97 -4.89 16.00 16.64
CA ARG A 97 -3.92 16.04 17.76
C ARG A 97 -4.23 17.04 18.87
N HIS A 98 -5.08 18.04 18.64
CA HIS A 98 -5.39 19.05 19.65
C HIS A 98 -6.78 18.83 20.25
N PRO A 99 -6.93 18.50 21.55
CA PRO A 99 -8.23 18.17 22.16
C PRO A 99 -9.32 19.24 21.97
N LYS A 100 -8.97 20.52 21.98
CA LYS A 100 -9.93 21.63 21.71
C LYS A 100 -10.51 21.64 20.29
N PHE A 101 -9.80 21.08 19.31
CA PHE A 101 -10.22 21.02 17.90
C PHE A 101 -10.70 19.63 17.50
N ASN A 102 -10.25 18.59 18.22
CA ASN A 102 -10.76 17.22 18.11
C ASN A 102 -12.19 17.13 18.67
N GLN A 103 -13.13 17.74 17.95
CA GLN A 103 -14.56 17.55 18.18
C GLN A 103 -14.87 16.14 17.70
N THR A 104 -14.78 15.18 18.62
CA THR A 104 -15.07 13.76 18.42
C THR A 104 -16.51 13.59 17.95
N LYS A 105 -16.78 13.76 16.66
CA LYS A 105 -17.96 13.15 16.04
C LYS A 105 -17.62 11.68 15.90
N VAL A 106 -18.24 10.85 16.74
CA VAL A 106 -18.22 9.41 16.57
C VAL A 106 -18.95 9.12 15.25
N GLN A 107 -18.19 8.78 14.21
CA GLN A 107 -18.74 8.32 12.95
C GLN A 107 -19.00 6.82 13.11
N VAL A 108 -20.27 6.43 13.20
CA VAL A 108 -20.69 5.03 13.27
C VAL A 108 -21.01 4.58 11.85
N ASP A 109 -20.17 3.73 11.28
CA ASP A 109 -20.45 3.06 10.00
C ASP A 109 -20.98 1.65 10.30
N GLY A 110 -22.20 1.35 9.84
CA GLY A 110 -22.87 0.06 10.00
C GLY A 110 -24.05 -0.07 9.04
N GLN A 111 -24.41 -1.30 8.67
CA GLN A 111 -25.63 -1.54 7.88
C GLN A 111 -26.85 -1.29 8.77
N VAL A 112 -27.68 -0.32 8.38
CA VAL A 112 -28.94 -0.04 9.06
C VAL A 112 -30.04 -0.83 8.36
N GLU A 113 -30.60 -1.83 9.03
CA GLU A 113 -31.87 -2.43 8.62
C GLU A 113 -32.99 -1.45 8.95
N VAL A 114 -33.44 -0.69 7.95
CA VAL A 114 -34.59 0.21 8.10
C VAL A 114 -35.86 -0.58 7.80
N ALA A 115 -36.56 -1.02 8.84
CA ALA A 115 -37.90 -1.58 8.70
C ALA A 115 -38.91 -0.43 8.44
N PHE A 116 -39.31 -0.24 7.19
CA PHE A 116 -40.39 0.69 6.84
C PHE A 116 -41.72 0.07 7.26
N THR A 117 -42.29 0.56 8.36
CA THR A 117 -43.70 0.27 8.70
C THR A 117 -44.57 1.33 8.03
N TYR A 118 -45.39 0.89 7.07
CA TYR A 118 -46.34 1.75 6.38
C TYR A 118 -47.67 1.68 7.15
N ASP A 119 -47.96 2.70 7.94
CA ASP A 119 -49.23 2.81 8.67
C ASP A 119 -50.32 3.28 7.69
N GLN A 120 -51.02 2.34 7.05
CA GLN A 120 -52.23 2.64 6.27
C GLN A 120 -53.39 2.91 7.22
N LYS A 121 -53.55 4.17 7.62
CA LYS A 121 -54.84 4.62 8.15
C LYS A 121 -55.84 4.72 7.00
N HIS A 122 -56.78 3.77 6.96
CA HIS A 122 -58.05 3.88 6.22
C HIS A 122 -59.03 4.76 6.99
#